data_AF-A0A1E5VPE2-F1
#
_entry.id   AF-A0A1E5VPE2-F1
#
_cell.length_a   1.000
_cell.length_b   1.000
_cell.length_c   1.000
_cell.angle_alpha   90.00
_cell.angle_beta   90.00
_cell.angle_gamma   90.00
#
_symmetry.space_group_name_H-M   'P 1'
#
loop_
_entity.id
_entity.type
_entity.pdbx_description
1 polymer ?
#
loop_
_entity_poly.entity_id
_entity_poly.type
_entity_poly.pdbx_seq_one_letter_code
_entity_poly.pdbx_strand_id
1 'polypeptide(L)'
;MQSTAAVSVSAPAIASGGGARSEAARRASGLRVCGLRGEALACPSLRISQAPARLAVARAAAAATNGAVAGSGGFDYDLVIIGAGVGGHGAALHAVEEGLKTAIIEGDVVGGTCVNRGCVPSKALLAVSGRMRELHDEHHMKSLGLQVSSTGYDRQAVADHANNLASKIRSNLTNSMKAMGVDILTGVGTIVGKQKVRYGKIGFPDKEITARNIIIATGSVPFVPKGIEIDGKTVFTSDHALKLESVPDWIAIVGSGYIGLEFSDVYTALGSEVTFVEALDQLMPGFDPEIAKLAQRVLINPRKIDYHTGVFASKITPAKDGKPVLIELIDAKTKEHKETLEINVVTQRGFVPVDERMRVMDADGNVPQAREKADKEGFEVDVVKTSFKANTKALAENEGDGIAKLIYRPDTGEILGVHILGLHAADLIHEASNAIALGTTVQEIKFAVHAHPTLSEVLDELFKAAKVNSGVSHSVNEPVAA
;
A
#
# COMPACT_ATOMS: atom_id res chain seq x y z
N MET A 1 12.32 0.45 14.31
CA MET A 1 10.86 0.28 14.28
C MET A 1 10.26 0.94 13.03
N GLN A 2 8.97 0.74 12.75
CA GLN A 2 8.30 1.06 11.48
C GLN A 2 8.00 2.56 11.32
N SER A 3 8.17 3.08 10.09
CA SER A 3 7.79 4.44 9.69
C SER A 3 6.40 4.80 10.18
N THR A 4 6.26 5.90 10.91
CA THR A 4 4.96 6.53 11.18
C THR A 4 4.28 6.78 9.84
N ALA A 5 3.34 5.92 9.47
CA ALA A 5 2.64 6.00 8.20
C ALA A 5 1.30 6.70 8.44
N ALA A 6 0.99 7.69 7.62
CA ALA A 6 -0.38 8.20 7.50
C ALA A 6 -1.12 7.30 6.50
N VAL A 7 -2.14 6.56 6.95
CA VAL A 7 -2.96 5.72 6.07
C VAL A 7 -4.43 6.05 6.26
N SER A 8 -5.17 6.07 5.16
CA SER A 8 -6.61 6.34 5.11
C SER A 8 -7.33 5.27 4.30
N VAL A 9 -8.49 4.83 4.78
CA VAL A 9 -9.41 3.97 4.03
C VAL A 9 -10.81 4.54 4.10
N SER A 10 -11.55 4.45 3.00
CA SER A 10 -12.90 5.00 2.83
C SER A 10 -13.81 4.01 2.12
N ALA A 11 -15.11 4.05 2.46
CA ALA A 11 -16.13 3.26 1.77
C ALA A 11 -16.34 3.78 0.33
N PRO A 12 -16.51 2.90 -0.66
CA PRO A 12 -16.84 3.31 -2.02
C PRO A 12 -18.22 4.01 -2.08
N ALA A 13 -18.46 4.79 -3.14
CA ALA A 13 -19.80 5.25 -3.47
C ALA A 13 -20.64 4.03 -3.89
N ILE A 14 -21.88 3.92 -3.41
CA ILE A 14 -22.78 2.83 -3.82
C ILE A 14 -23.70 3.40 -4.89
N ALA A 15 -23.48 3.02 -6.15
CA ALA A 15 -24.47 3.26 -7.20
C ALA A 15 -25.73 2.42 -6.89
N SER A 16 -26.88 3.08 -6.73
CA SER A 16 -28.17 2.47 -6.40
C SER A 16 -28.73 1.64 -7.56
N GLY A 17 -28.26 0.41 -7.71
CA GLY A 17 -28.83 -0.61 -8.60
C GLY A 17 -29.81 -1.51 -7.85
N GLY A 18 -31.12 -1.32 -8.07
CA GLY A 18 -32.17 -2.17 -7.50
C GLY A 18 -32.08 -3.61 -8.01
N GLY A 19 -31.80 -4.55 -7.11
CA GLY A 19 -31.81 -5.99 -7.39
C GLY A 19 -32.06 -6.79 -6.11
N ALA A 20 -33.20 -7.48 -6.05
CA ALA A 20 -33.64 -8.28 -4.92
C ALA A 20 -32.65 -9.44 -4.61
N ARG A 21 -32.21 -9.55 -3.36
CA ARG A 21 -31.44 -10.70 -2.86
C ARG A 21 -32.39 -11.72 -2.23
N SER A 22 -32.34 -12.98 -2.69
CA SER A 22 -33.04 -14.09 -2.05
C SER A 22 -32.17 -14.72 -0.96
N GLU A 23 -32.72 -14.90 0.24
CA GLU A 23 -32.10 -15.64 1.34
C GLU A 23 -31.99 -17.14 1.04
N ALA A 24 -30.80 -17.71 1.25
CA ALA A 24 -30.59 -19.16 1.34
C ALA A 24 -29.94 -19.49 2.69
N ALA A 25 -30.73 -20.11 3.57
CA ALA A 25 -30.34 -20.54 4.90
C ALA A 25 -29.26 -21.64 4.88
N ARG A 26 -28.17 -21.46 5.64
CA ARG A 26 -27.18 -22.51 5.93
C ARG A 26 -27.40 -23.06 7.34
N ARG A 27 -27.68 -24.36 7.44
CA ARG A 27 -27.68 -25.14 8.70
C ARG A 27 -26.24 -25.40 9.13
N ALA A 28 -25.92 -25.06 10.38
CA ALA A 28 -24.67 -25.46 11.03
C ALA A 28 -24.89 -26.69 11.92
N SER A 29 -24.07 -27.71 11.72
CA SER A 29 -24.03 -28.96 12.50
C SER A 29 -23.15 -28.75 13.73
N GLY A 30 -23.71 -28.87 14.93
CA GLY A 30 -22.99 -28.68 16.19
C GLY A 30 -22.11 -29.88 16.57
N LEU A 31 -20.89 -29.60 17.01
CA LEU A 31 -20.04 -30.54 17.76
C LEU A 31 -19.77 -29.93 19.14
N ARG A 32 -20.27 -30.56 20.20
CA ARG A 32 -20.04 -30.16 21.60
C ARG A 32 -18.71 -30.75 22.08
N VAL A 33 -17.90 -29.94 22.77
CA VAL A 33 -16.80 -30.42 23.61
C VAL A 33 -17.09 -29.98 25.04
N CYS A 34 -17.25 -30.96 25.93
CA CYS A 34 -17.49 -30.76 27.35
C CYS A 34 -16.15 -30.70 28.09
N GLY A 35 -15.93 -29.64 28.86
CA GLY A 35 -14.77 -29.49 29.74
C GLY A 35 -14.99 -30.13 31.11
N LEU A 36 -13.91 -30.61 31.72
CA LEU A 36 -13.83 -30.91 33.15
C LEU A 36 -12.55 -30.29 33.72
N ARG A 37 -12.71 -29.62 34.87
CA ARG A 37 -11.67 -29.04 35.71
C ARG A 37 -11.14 -30.09 36.70
N GLY A 38 -9.87 -29.94 37.10
CA GLY A 38 -9.43 -30.03 38.50
C GLY A 38 -8.61 -31.24 38.92
N GLU A 39 -7.28 -31.04 38.96
CA GLU A 39 -6.40 -31.20 40.14
C GLU A 39 -5.05 -31.87 39.85
N ALA A 40 -4.02 -31.26 40.43
CA ALA A 40 -2.61 -31.57 40.29
C ALA A 40 -2.22 -32.83 41.08
N LEU A 41 -1.21 -33.57 40.60
CA LEU A 41 -0.21 -34.25 41.42
C LEU A 41 0.98 -34.71 40.55
N ALA A 42 2.13 -34.82 41.22
CA ALA A 42 3.51 -34.84 40.73
C ALA A 42 3.93 -35.88 39.67
N CYS A 43 4.95 -35.50 38.88
CA CYS A 43 5.78 -36.39 38.05
C CYS A 43 6.61 -37.37 38.89
N PRO A 44 6.99 -38.52 38.31
CA PRO A 44 8.39 -38.64 37.93
C PRO A 44 8.64 -39.21 36.52
N SER A 45 9.83 -38.87 36.04
CA SER A 45 10.48 -39.12 34.75
C SER A 45 10.28 -40.50 34.13
N LEU A 46 9.88 -40.52 32.84
CA LEU A 46 10.10 -41.64 31.93
C LEU A 46 10.79 -41.15 30.66
N ARG A 47 11.96 -41.75 30.39
CA ARG A 47 12.76 -41.59 29.18
C ARG A 47 11.96 -42.11 27.98
N ILE A 48 11.78 -41.29 26.95
CA ILE A 48 11.27 -41.74 25.66
C ILE A 48 12.37 -41.54 24.61
N SER A 49 12.78 -42.68 24.05
CA SER A 49 13.63 -42.83 22.87
C SER A 49 13.03 -42.08 21.68
N GLN A 50 13.76 -41.13 21.12
CA GLN A 50 13.41 -40.50 19.84
C GLN A 50 13.76 -41.44 18.68
N ALA A 51 12.73 -42.04 18.07
CA ALA A 51 12.80 -42.52 16.70
C ALA A 51 12.16 -41.45 15.79
N PRO A 52 12.75 -41.11 14.63
CA PRO A 52 12.17 -40.11 13.75
C PRO A 52 11.01 -40.75 12.98
N ALA A 53 9.77 -40.48 13.41
CA ALA A 53 8.62 -40.71 12.56
C ALA A 53 8.67 -39.69 11.41
N ARG A 54 9.14 -40.14 10.24
CA ARG A 54 8.90 -39.43 8.98
C ARG A 54 7.38 -39.35 8.80
N LEU A 55 6.81 -38.17 9.04
CA LEU A 55 5.46 -37.87 8.63
C LEU A 55 5.48 -37.84 7.09
N ALA A 56 5.16 -38.98 6.48
CA ALA A 56 4.85 -39.04 5.06
C ALA A 56 3.60 -38.18 4.86
N VAL A 57 3.80 -36.96 4.37
CA VAL A 57 2.71 -36.17 3.80
C VAL A 57 2.23 -36.96 2.58
N ALA A 58 1.20 -37.79 2.79
CA ALA A 58 0.44 -38.37 1.71
C ALA A 58 -0.15 -37.19 0.94
N ARG A 59 0.47 -36.84 -0.19
CA ARG A 59 -0.20 -36.08 -1.24
C ARG A 59 -1.41 -36.92 -1.62
N ALA A 60 -2.57 -36.58 -1.06
CA ALA A 60 -3.84 -36.90 -1.68
C ALA A 60 -3.80 -36.18 -3.03
N ALA A 61 -3.38 -36.90 -4.07
CA ALA A 61 -3.73 -36.56 -5.42
C ALA A 61 -5.25 -36.64 -5.47
N ALA A 62 -5.91 -35.53 -5.17
CA ALA A 62 -7.27 -35.32 -5.62
C ALA A 62 -7.18 -35.43 -7.14
N ALA A 63 -7.54 -36.61 -7.66
CA ALA A 63 -7.89 -36.78 -9.04
C ALA A 63 -9.07 -35.83 -9.26
N ALA A 64 -8.77 -34.60 -9.63
CA ALA A 64 -9.72 -33.71 -10.27
C ALA A 64 -10.18 -34.49 -11.49
N THR A 65 -11.39 -35.04 -11.40
CA THR A 65 -12.14 -35.44 -12.56
C THR A 65 -12.21 -34.20 -13.43
N ASN A 66 -11.40 -34.16 -14.48
CA ASN A 66 -11.44 -33.18 -15.54
C ASN A 66 -12.84 -33.22 -16.14
N GLY A 67 -13.77 -32.49 -15.53
CA GLY A 67 -14.87 -31.89 -16.23
C GLY A 67 -14.25 -30.85 -17.15
N ALA A 68 -13.75 -31.30 -18.29
CA ALA A 68 -13.40 -30.44 -19.40
C ALA A 68 -14.65 -29.61 -19.70
N VAL A 69 -14.65 -28.36 -19.25
CA VAL A 69 -15.55 -27.36 -19.82
C VAL A 69 -15.26 -27.38 -21.32
N ALA A 70 -16.34 -27.56 -22.07
CA ALA A 70 -16.38 -27.72 -23.51
C ALA A 70 -15.34 -26.85 -24.23
N GLY A 71 -14.63 -27.48 -25.18
CA GLY A 71 -13.40 -27.00 -25.80
C GLY A 71 -13.37 -25.53 -26.24
N SER A 72 -12.14 -25.03 -26.31
CA SER A 72 -11.74 -23.76 -26.90
C SER A 72 -12.51 -23.48 -28.19
N GLY A 73 -13.58 -22.70 -28.10
CA GLY A 73 -14.27 -22.17 -29.26
C GLY A 73 -13.34 -21.18 -29.96
N GLY A 74 -12.51 -21.64 -30.89
CA GLY A 74 -11.73 -20.83 -31.83
C GLY A 74 -10.63 -19.90 -31.30
N PHE A 75 -10.48 -19.72 -29.98
CA PHE A 75 -9.45 -18.84 -29.38
C PHE A 75 -8.21 -19.61 -28.92
N ASP A 76 -7.03 -18.97 -29.02
CA ASP A 76 -5.77 -19.52 -28.51
C ASP A 76 -5.77 -19.62 -26.98
N TYR A 77 -6.42 -18.66 -26.30
CA TYR A 77 -6.53 -18.54 -24.84
C TYR A 77 -7.95 -18.15 -24.40
N ASP A 78 -8.34 -18.53 -23.19
CA ASP A 78 -9.57 -18.01 -22.56
C ASP A 78 -9.36 -16.59 -22.02
N LEU A 79 -8.14 -16.31 -21.54
CA LEU A 79 -7.76 -15.02 -21.01
C LEU A 79 -6.33 -14.65 -21.42
N VAL A 80 -6.16 -13.44 -21.94
CA VAL A 80 -4.84 -12.80 -22.11
C VAL A 80 -4.76 -11.57 -21.19
N ILE A 81 -3.68 -11.48 -20.44
CA ILE A 81 -3.39 -10.34 -19.55
C ILE A 81 -2.21 -9.58 -20.14
N ILE A 82 -2.33 -8.26 -20.33
CA ILE A 82 -1.25 -7.40 -20.83
C ILE A 82 -0.63 -6.66 -19.64
N GLY A 83 0.58 -7.07 -19.24
CA GLY A 83 1.36 -6.55 -18.12
C GLY A 83 1.44 -7.53 -16.96
N ALA A 84 2.66 -7.89 -16.55
CA ALA A 84 2.96 -8.81 -15.45
C ALA A 84 3.37 -8.08 -14.16
N GLY A 85 2.77 -6.92 -13.90
CA GLY A 85 2.81 -6.28 -12.58
C GLY A 85 2.02 -7.07 -11.52
N VAL A 86 2.00 -6.60 -10.27
CA VAL A 86 1.28 -7.27 -9.17
C VAL A 86 -0.21 -7.51 -9.48
N GLY A 87 -0.89 -6.57 -10.14
CA GLY A 87 -2.29 -6.73 -10.55
C GLY A 87 -2.49 -7.82 -11.62
N GLY A 88 -1.66 -7.80 -12.68
CA GLY A 88 -1.71 -8.82 -13.73
C GLY A 88 -1.31 -10.21 -13.23
N HIS A 89 -0.33 -10.27 -12.32
CA HIS A 89 0.08 -11.50 -11.65
C HIS A 89 -1.07 -12.13 -10.85
N GLY A 90 -1.74 -11.35 -9.98
CA GLY A 90 -2.87 -11.84 -9.20
C GLY A 90 -4.03 -12.30 -10.08
N ALA A 91 -4.34 -11.55 -11.14
CA ALA A 91 -5.35 -11.94 -12.12
C ALA A 91 -5.01 -13.26 -12.82
N ALA A 92 -3.73 -13.48 -13.16
CA ALA A 92 -3.28 -14.69 -13.82
C ALA A 92 -3.40 -15.93 -12.93
N LEU A 93 -3.00 -15.82 -11.66
CA LEU A 93 -3.09 -16.95 -10.72
C LEU A 93 -4.56 -17.35 -10.51
N HIS A 94 -5.42 -16.38 -10.24
CA HIS A 94 -6.85 -16.63 -10.03
C HIS A 94 -7.51 -17.22 -11.28
N ALA A 95 -7.20 -16.71 -12.47
CA ALA A 95 -7.77 -17.24 -13.71
C ALA A 95 -7.45 -18.72 -13.93
N VAL A 96 -6.24 -19.16 -13.59
CA VAL A 96 -5.86 -20.57 -13.73
C VAL A 96 -6.46 -21.45 -12.63
N GLU A 97 -6.65 -20.93 -11.41
CA GLU A 97 -7.41 -21.61 -10.35
C GLU A 97 -8.87 -21.87 -10.77
N GLU A 98 -9.47 -20.94 -11.50
CA GLU A 98 -10.80 -21.08 -12.12
C GLU A 98 -10.79 -21.93 -13.41
N GLY A 99 -9.65 -22.54 -13.76
CA GLY A 99 -9.52 -23.47 -14.89
C GLY A 99 -9.40 -22.82 -16.27
N LEU A 100 -9.15 -21.51 -16.36
CA LEU A 100 -9.00 -20.80 -17.64
C LEU A 100 -7.61 -21.00 -18.23
N LYS A 101 -7.54 -21.28 -19.55
CA LYS A 101 -6.27 -21.28 -20.27
C LYS A 101 -5.78 -19.83 -20.40
N THR A 102 -4.73 -19.48 -19.66
CA THR A 102 -4.32 -18.09 -19.44
C THR A 102 -2.92 -17.81 -19.94
N ALA A 103 -2.75 -16.70 -20.67
CA ALA A 103 -1.45 -16.13 -21.00
C ALA A 103 -1.29 -14.73 -20.40
N ILE A 104 -0.05 -14.38 -20.04
CA ILE A 104 0.33 -13.05 -19.59
C ILE A 104 1.47 -12.51 -20.46
N ILE A 105 1.32 -11.30 -20.98
CA ILE A 105 2.29 -10.64 -21.84
C ILE A 105 3.08 -9.62 -21.03
N GLU A 106 4.41 -9.70 -21.04
CA GLU A 106 5.30 -8.77 -20.34
C GLU A 106 6.40 -8.25 -21.27
N GLY A 107 6.50 -6.93 -21.40
CA GLY A 107 7.42 -6.24 -22.31
C GLY A 107 8.76 -5.87 -21.69
N ASP A 108 8.84 -5.80 -20.37
CA ASP A 108 10.05 -5.50 -19.60
C ASP A 108 10.36 -6.67 -18.65
N VAL A 109 9.97 -6.57 -17.38
CA VAL A 109 10.35 -7.51 -16.32
C VAL A 109 9.14 -7.84 -15.44
N VAL A 110 8.93 -9.13 -15.20
CA VAL A 110 7.88 -9.64 -14.30
C VAL A 110 7.96 -8.97 -12.93
N GLY A 111 6.80 -8.67 -12.36
CA GLY A 111 6.64 -7.91 -11.11
C GLY A 111 6.36 -6.43 -11.34
N GLY A 112 6.56 -5.92 -12.56
CA GLY A 112 6.22 -4.55 -12.96
C GLY A 112 6.86 -3.48 -12.05
N THR A 113 6.21 -2.32 -11.95
CA THR A 113 6.71 -1.17 -11.17
C THR A 113 6.88 -1.52 -9.70
N CYS A 114 5.87 -2.10 -9.04
CA CYS A 114 5.88 -2.29 -7.59
C CYS A 114 7.04 -3.18 -7.10
N VAL A 115 7.38 -4.24 -7.84
CA VAL A 115 8.48 -5.14 -7.46
C VAL A 115 9.84 -4.62 -7.87
N ASN A 116 9.96 -4.07 -9.08
CA ASN A 116 11.28 -3.76 -9.65
C ASN A 116 11.75 -2.32 -9.41
N ARG A 117 10.81 -1.37 -9.25
CA ARG A 117 11.09 0.07 -9.19
C ARG A 117 10.00 0.85 -8.43
N GLY A 118 9.54 0.28 -7.32
CA GLY A 118 8.45 0.87 -6.54
C GLY A 118 8.45 0.34 -5.12
N CYS A 119 7.33 -0.24 -4.71
CA CYS A 119 7.06 -0.66 -3.33
C CYS A 119 8.20 -1.50 -2.73
N VAL A 120 8.59 -2.61 -3.37
CA VAL A 120 9.54 -3.57 -2.76
C VAL A 120 10.89 -2.91 -2.44
N PRO A 121 11.59 -2.28 -3.40
CA PRO A 121 12.84 -1.59 -3.09
C PRO A 121 12.62 -0.38 -2.18
N SER A 122 11.54 0.40 -2.33
CA SER A 122 11.31 1.57 -1.46
C SER A 122 11.12 1.18 0.00
N LYS A 123 10.37 0.10 0.27
CA LYS A 123 10.16 -0.43 1.63
C LYS A 123 11.44 -1.03 2.22
N ALA A 124 12.32 -1.61 1.39
CA ALA A 124 13.64 -2.05 1.85
C ALA A 124 14.53 -0.87 2.28
N LEU A 125 14.54 0.21 1.48
CA LEU A 125 15.28 1.43 1.81
C LEU A 125 14.70 2.12 3.05
N LEU A 126 13.37 2.22 3.17
CA LEU A 126 12.69 2.75 4.35
C LEU A 126 12.96 1.91 5.60
N ALA A 127 13.06 0.59 5.46
CA ALA A 127 13.40 -0.28 6.57
C ALA A 127 14.78 0.10 7.13
N VAL A 128 15.81 0.21 6.28
CA VAL A 128 17.15 0.67 6.68
C VAL A 128 17.10 2.07 7.27
N SER A 129 16.44 3.00 6.58
CA SER A 129 16.34 4.41 6.97
C SER A 129 15.68 4.59 8.34
N GLY A 130 14.64 3.82 8.64
CA GLY A 130 14.00 3.79 9.95
C GLY A 130 14.95 3.33 11.06
N ARG A 131 15.81 2.32 10.81
CA ARG A 131 16.81 1.88 11.81
C ARG A 131 17.91 2.92 11.97
N MET A 132 18.37 3.53 10.88
CA MET A 132 19.36 4.60 10.97
C MET A 132 18.83 5.78 11.79
N ARG A 133 17.58 6.19 11.56
CA ARG A 133 16.93 7.25 12.32
C ARG A 133 16.86 6.94 13.81
N GLU A 134 16.43 5.73 14.14
CA GLU A 134 16.35 5.24 15.53
C GLU A 134 17.73 5.25 16.20
N LEU A 135 18.77 4.76 15.50
CA LEU A 135 20.14 4.75 16.00
C LEU A 135 20.73 6.16 16.16
N HIS A 136 20.32 7.12 15.33
CA HIS A 136 20.76 8.52 15.41
C HIS A 136 20.02 9.34 16.47
N ASP A 137 18.86 8.88 16.95
CA ASP A 137 18.12 9.56 18.01
C ASP A 137 18.72 9.23 19.38
N GLU A 138 19.82 9.93 19.72
CA GLU A 138 20.53 9.76 20.99
C GLU A 138 19.62 9.98 22.21
N HIS A 139 18.68 10.92 22.12
CA HIS A 139 17.75 11.20 23.21
C HIS A 139 16.81 10.02 23.44
N HIS A 140 16.20 9.51 22.36
CA HIS A 140 15.33 8.35 22.41
C HIS A 140 16.08 7.10 22.91
N MET A 141 17.25 6.79 22.33
CA MET A 141 18.08 5.66 22.79
C MET A 141 18.45 5.77 24.28
N LYS A 142 18.88 6.95 24.72
CA LYS A 142 19.22 7.20 26.13
C LYS A 142 18.01 7.07 27.06
N SER A 143 16.82 7.48 26.61
CA SER A 143 15.58 7.33 27.39
C SER A 143 15.21 5.86 27.62
N LEU A 144 15.64 4.96 26.71
CA LEU A 144 15.52 3.51 26.85
C LEU A 144 16.70 2.87 27.61
N GLY A 145 17.66 3.67 28.09
CA GLY A 145 18.86 3.19 28.76
C GLY A 145 19.92 2.61 27.82
N LEU A 146 19.80 2.84 26.52
CA LEU A 146 20.74 2.38 25.50
C LEU A 146 21.78 3.46 25.19
N GLN A 147 23.00 3.04 24.89
CA GLN A 147 24.08 3.91 24.44
C GLN A 147 24.62 3.38 23.11
N VAL A 148 24.64 4.24 22.10
CA VAL A 148 25.17 3.93 20.76
C VAL A 148 26.45 4.74 20.58
N SER A 149 27.59 4.06 20.40
CA SER A 149 28.90 4.73 20.33
C SER A 149 29.20 5.38 18.99
N SER A 150 28.68 4.80 17.90
CA SER A 150 28.88 5.29 16.53
C SER A 150 27.84 4.67 15.62
N THR A 151 27.31 5.45 14.68
CA THR A 151 26.38 4.98 13.65
C THR A 151 26.98 5.22 12.27
N GLY A 152 26.67 4.32 11.34
CA GLY A 152 27.15 4.40 9.96
C GLY A 152 26.47 3.35 9.09
N TYR A 153 26.59 3.53 7.79
CA TYR A 153 26.01 2.62 6.81
C TYR A 153 26.95 2.46 5.61
N ASP A 154 26.90 1.30 4.96
CA ASP A 154 27.51 1.09 3.66
C ASP A 154 26.44 1.31 2.59
N ARG A 155 26.56 2.42 1.84
CA ARG A 155 25.61 2.80 0.78
C ARG A 155 25.40 1.66 -0.22
N GLN A 156 26.48 1.00 -0.64
CA GLN A 156 26.39 -0.06 -1.64
C GLN A 156 25.68 -1.28 -1.06
N ALA A 157 25.98 -1.67 0.18
CA ALA A 157 25.28 -2.76 0.85
C ALA A 157 23.78 -2.48 1.05
N VAL A 158 23.40 -1.22 1.31
CA VAL A 158 21.98 -0.79 1.39
C VAL A 158 21.29 -0.92 0.03
N ALA A 159 21.93 -0.45 -1.04
CA ALA A 159 21.41 -0.59 -2.40
C ALA A 159 21.27 -2.08 -2.80
N ASP A 160 22.29 -2.89 -2.50
CA ASP A 160 22.32 -4.32 -2.79
C ASP A 160 21.23 -5.06 -2.00
N HIS A 161 20.95 -4.68 -0.75
CA HIS A 161 19.85 -5.22 0.04
C HIS A 161 18.50 -5.03 -0.67
N ALA A 162 18.20 -3.81 -1.14
CA ALA A 162 16.97 -3.50 -1.86
C ALA A 162 16.89 -4.27 -3.20
N ASN A 163 17.98 -4.31 -3.97
CA ASN A 163 18.05 -5.01 -5.25
C ASN A 163 17.89 -6.53 -5.12
N ASN A 164 18.50 -7.11 -4.08
CA ASN A 164 18.40 -8.54 -3.79
C ASN A 164 16.97 -8.92 -3.39
N LEU A 165 16.30 -8.10 -2.59
CA LEU A 165 14.90 -8.32 -2.24
C LEU A 165 14.00 -8.27 -3.48
N ALA A 166 14.13 -7.23 -4.31
CA ALA A 166 13.38 -7.09 -5.56
C ALA A 166 13.60 -8.31 -6.48
N SER A 167 14.85 -8.74 -6.65
CA SER A 167 15.22 -9.90 -7.47
C SER A 167 14.60 -11.21 -6.96
N LYS A 168 14.59 -11.42 -5.64
CA LYS A 168 13.99 -12.59 -5.01
C LYS A 168 12.47 -12.61 -5.22
N ILE A 169 11.79 -11.49 -4.96
CA ILE A 169 10.33 -11.39 -5.14
C ILE A 169 9.95 -11.60 -6.61
N ARG A 170 10.65 -10.95 -7.55
CA ARG A 170 10.47 -11.16 -8.99
C ARG A 170 10.57 -12.64 -9.38
N SER A 171 11.60 -13.31 -8.88
CA SER A 171 11.83 -14.73 -9.17
C SER A 171 10.69 -15.59 -8.64
N ASN A 172 10.21 -15.29 -7.43
CA ASN A 172 9.07 -15.99 -6.83
C ASN A 172 7.79 -15.81 -7.66
N LEU A 173 7.47 -14.58 -8.08
CA LEU A 173 6.30 -14.30 -8.94
C LEU A 173 6.39 -15.02 -10.29
N THR A 174 7.58 -15.04 -10.89
CA THR A 174 7.81 -15.75 -12.15
C THR A 174 7.60 -17.26 -11.98
N ASN A 175 8.13 -17.81 -10.89
CA ASN A 175 8.05 -19.24 -10.60
C ASN A 175 6.63 -19.67 -10.23
N SER A 176 5.86 -18.86 -9.50
CA SER A 176 4.47 -19.20 -9.17
C SER A 176 3.57 -19.23 -10.42
N MET A 177 3.71 -18.27 -11.34
CA MET A 177 2.99 -18.31 -12.62
C MET A 177 3.32 -19.56 -13.44
N LYS A 178 4.61 -19.90 -13.56
CA LYS A 178 5.06 -21.11 -14.25
C LYS A 178 4.53 -22.38 -13.60
N ALA A 179 4.58 -22.45 -12.26
CA ALA A 179 4.11 -23.60 -11.50
C ALA A 179 2.61 -23.84 -11.65
N MET A 180 1.84 -22.77 -11.83
CA MET A 180 0.39 -22.84 -12.05
C MET A 180 0.01 -23.07 -13.51
N GLY A 181 0.95 -22.96 -14.47
CA GLY A 181 0.69 -23.21 -15.89
C GLY A 181 0.23 -21.98 -16.68
N VAL A 182 0.55 -20.77 -16.20
CA VAL A 182 0.37 -19.54 -16.96
C VAL A 182 1.45 -19.44 -18.05
N ASP A 183 1.05 -19.21 -19.30
CA ASP A 183 1.97 -18.94 -20.40
C ASP A 183 2.51 -17.49 -20.30
N ILE A 184 3.81 -17.34 -20.03
CA ILE A 184 4.47 -16.03 -19.99
C ILE A 184 5.01 -15.68 -21.38
N LEU A 185 4.38 -14.72 -22.04
CA LEU A 185 4.72 -14.27 -23.38
C LEU A 185 5.56 -13.00 -23.29
N THR A 186 6.84 -13.07 -23.67
CA THR A 186 7.73 -11.90 -23.58
C THR A 186 7.59 -11.00 -24.81
N GLY A 187 7.23 -9.74 -24.59
CA GLY A 187 7.09 -8.73 -25.63
C GLY A 187 6.09 -7.64 -25.27
N VAL A 188 6.00 -6.60 -26.10
CA VAL A 188 5.00 -5.55 -25.95
C VAL A 188 3.67 -6.04 -26.50
N GLY A 189 2.65 -6.16 -25.65
CA GLY A 189 1.29 -6.52 -26.06
C GLY A 189 0.52 -5.31 -26.60
N THR A 190 -0.08 -5.45 -27.78
CA THR A 190 -0.95 -4.45 -28.41
C THR A 190 -2.29 -5.09 -28.75
N ILE A 191 -3.39 -4.49 -28.31
CA ILE A 191 -4.73 -4.90 -28.73
C ILE A 191 -4.95 -4.42 -30.16
N VAL A 192 -5.05 -5.37 -31.10
CA VAL A 192 -5.22 -5.10 -32.55
C VAL A 192 -6.64 -5.40 -33.04
N GLY A 193 -7.50 -5.89 -32.15
CA GLY A 193 -8.92 -6.13 -32.41
C GLY A 193 -9.62 -6.59 -31.14
N LYS A 194 -10.95 -6.74 -31.21
CA LYS A 194 -11.81 -7.00 -30.03
C LYS A 194 -11.36 -8.19 -29.17
N GLN A 195 -10.80 -9.22 -29.79
CA GLN A 195 -10.37 -10.47 -29.14
C GLN A 195 -9.02 -10.94 -29.72
N LYS A 196 -8.18 -9.98 -30.13
CA LYS A 196 -6.93 -10.25 -30.83
C LYS A 196 -5.82 -9.36 -30.27
N VAL A 197 -4.73 -9.99 -29.85
CA VAL A 197 -3.56 -9.32 -29.27
C VAL A 197 -2.35 -9.69 -30.10
N ARG A 198 -1.57 -8.67 -30.47
CA ARG A 198 -0.27 -8.83 -31.08
C ARG A 198 0.80 -8.62 -30.01
N TYR A 199 1.83 -9.47 -29.98
CA TYR A 199 2.95 -9.31 -29.07
C TYR A 199 4.28 -9.62 -29.77
N GLY A 200 5.32 -8.91 -29.37
CA GLY A 200 6.66 -9.13 -29.91
C GLY A 200 7.71 -8.31 -29.19
N LYS A 201 8.98 -8.68 -29.40
CA LYS A 201 10.12 -7.88 -28.96
C LYS A 201 10.49 -6.90 -30.05
N ILE A 202 10.89 -5.68 -29.67
CA ILE A 202 11.41 -4.69 -30.60
C ILE A 202 12.53 -5.32 -31.44
N GLY A 203 12.42 -5.23 -32.77
CA GLY A 203 13.39 -5.80 -33.71
C GLY A 203 13.16 -7.27 -34.09
N PHE A 204 12.09 -7.91 -33.61
CA PHE A 204 11.71 -9.28 -34.00
C PHE A 204 10.29 -9.31 -34.60
N PRO A 205 9.96 -10.30 -35.45
CA PRO A 205 8.61 -10.43 -35.98
C PRO A 205 7.60 -10.62 -34.85
N ASP A 206 6.54 -9.82 -34.88
CA ASP A 206 5.42 -9.95 -33.95
C ASP A 206 4.65 -11.25 -34.20
N LYS A 207 4.04 -11.75 -33.13
CA LYS A 207 3.08 -12.86 -33.15
C LYS A 207 1.70 -12.33 -32.81
N GLU A 208 0.68 -12.94 -33.39
CA GLU A 208 -0.71 -12.63 -33.08
C GLU A 208 -1.36 -13.83 -32.40
N ILE A 209 -2.15 -13.56 -31.36
CA ILE A 209 -2.94 -14.54 -30.63
C ILE A 209 -4.36 -14.00 -30.45
N THR A 210 -5.28 -14.92 -30.21
CA THR A 210 -6.69 -14.66 -30.00
C THR A 210 -7.09 -15.09 -28.60
N ALA A 211 -7.94 -14.30 -27.95
CA ALA A 211 -8.40 -14.59 -26.60
C ALA A 211 -9.85 -14.23 -26.39
N ARG A 212 -10.59 -15.06 -25.64
CA ARG A 212 -12.00 -14.79 -25.33
C ARG A 212 -12.14 -13.48 -24.55
N ASN A 213 -11.28 -13.26 -23.56
CA ASN A 213 -11.21 -12.04 -22.75
C ASN A 213 -9.79 -11.48 -22.70
N ILE A 214 -9.68 -10.17 -22.50
CA ILE A 214 -8.40 -9.45 -22.36
C ILE A 214 -8.46 -8.58 -21.10
N ILE A 215 -7.45 -8.69 -20.23
CA ILE A 215 -7.24 -7.78 -19.10
C ILE A 215 -6.07 -6.85 -19.43
N ILE A 216 -6.27 -5.55 -19.23
CA ILE A 216 -5.22 -4.54 -19.36
C ILE A 216 -4.67 -4.25 -17.97
N ALA A 217 -3.40 -4.58 -17.75
CA ALA A 217 -2.68 -4.43 -16.49
C ALA A 217 -1.30 -3.77 -16.72
N THR A 218 -1.23 -2.80 -17.63
CA THR A 218 0.02 -2.17 -18.09
C THR A 218 0.70 -1.28 -17.06
N GLY A 219 0.04 -0.99 -15.93
CA GLY A 219 0.60 -0.21 -14.84
C GLY A 219 0.70 1.29 -15.14
N SER A 220 1.67 1.95 -14.52
CA SER A 220 1.90 3.40 -14.59
C SER A 220 3.39 3.73 -14.68
N VAL A 221 3.69 4.97 -15.07
CA VAL A 221 5.05 5.52 -15.17
C VAL A 221 5.13 6.88 -14.45
N PRO A 222 6.32 7.30 -13.98
CA PRO A 222 6.52 8.65 -13.44
C PRO A 222 6.09 9.71 -14.47
N PHE A 223 5.40 10.77 -14.04
CA PHE A 223 5.03 11.84 -14.96
C PHE A 223 5.98 13.03 -14.91
N VAL A 224 6.42 13.35 -16.12
CA VAL A 224 7.34 14.36 -16.62
C VAL A 224 6.76 15.71 -17.05
N PRO A 225 6.51 16.77 -16.26
CA PRO A 225 6.08 18.05 -16.81
C PRO A 225 7.05 18.56 -17.85
N LYS A 226 6.50 19.24 -18.87
CA LYS A 226 7.29 19.91 -19.89
C LYS A 226 8.21 20.94 -19.24
N GLY A 227 9.44 21.05 -19.72
CA GLY A 227 10.46 21.96 -19.18
C GLY A 227 11.47 21.30 -18.23
N ILE A 228 11.29 20.03 -17.90
CA ILE A 228 12.18 19.29 -17.00
C ILE A 228 12.98 18.28 -17.81
N GLU A 229 14.30 18.44 -17.82
CA GLU A 229 15.22 17.53 -18.46
C GLU A 229 15.76 16.52 -17.44
N ILE A 230 15.63 15.23 -17.74
CA ILE A 230 16.08 14.13 -16.88
C ILE A 230 17.37 13.55 -17.46
N ASP A 231 18.42 13.50 -16.64
CA ASP A 231 19.69 12.85 -16.97
C ASP A 231 19.86 11.50 -16.27
N GLY A 232 18.96 11.16 -15.35
CA GLY A 232 18.99 9.93 -14.56
C GLY A 232 20.07 9.89 -13.47
N LYS A 233 20.77 11.01 -13.24
CA LYS A 233 21.91 11.14 -12.31
C LYS A 233 21.76 12.29 -11.35
N THR A 234 21.53 13.49 -11.87
CA THR A 234 21.26 14.70 -11.09
C THR A 234 19.77 15.01 -11.11
N VAL A 235 19.10 14.98 -12.26
CA VAL A 235 17.64 15.11 -12.34
C VAL A 235 17.06 13.74 -12.70
N PHE A 236 16.27 13.15 -11.80
CA PHE A 236 15.88 11.74 -11.92
C PHE A 236 14.54 11.38 -11.29
N THR A 237 13.85 10.37 -11.81
CA THR A 237 12.56 9.94 -11.24
C THR A 237 12.73 8.97 -10.08
N SER A 238 11.61 8.58 -9.43
CA SER A 238 11.59 7.51 -8.44
C SER A 238 12.24 6.21 -8.94
N ASP A 239 12.14 5.91 -10.24
CA ASP A 239 12.73 4.70 -10.83
C ASP A 239 14.26 4.66 -10.69
N HIS A 240 14.90 5.82 -10.66
CA HIS A 240 16.34 5.98 -10.50
C HIS A 240 16.71 6.07 -9.02
N ALA A 241 15.91 6.82 -8.24
CA ALA A 241 16.15 7.05 -6.81
C ALA A 241 16.31 5.75 -6.00
N LEU A 242 15.62 4.69 -6.41
CA LEU A 242 15.66 3.37 -5.75
C LEU A 242 17.00 2.64 -5.87
N LYS A 243 17.83 3.03 -6.86
CA LYS A 243 19.15 2.43 -7.05
C LYS A 243 20.18 2.97 -6.06
N LEU A 244 19.89 4.10 -5.42
CA LEU A 244 20.74 4.76 -4.44
C LEU A 244 22.20 4.90 -4.91
N GLU A 245 22.39 5.29 -6.18
CA GLU A 245 23.73 5.43 -6.79
C GLU A 245 24.60 6.43 -6.02
N SER A 246 23.98 7.47 -5.47
CA SER A 246 24.59 8.43 -4.55
C SER A 246 23.60 8.85 -3.46
N VAL A 247 24.12 9.39 -2.37
CA VAL A 247 23.36 10.13 -1.35
C VAL A 247 23.91 11.55 -1.39
N PRO A 248 23.23 12.49 -2.06
CA PRO A 248 23.72 13.86 -2.19
C PRO A 248 23.62 14.59 -0.85
N ASP A 249 24.46 15.61 -0.64
CA ASP A 249 24.36 16.47 0.55
C ASP A 249 23.01 17.21 0.60
N TRP A 250 22.47 17.59 -0.57
CA TRP A 250 21.19 18.26 -0.70
C TRP A 250 20.38 17.72 -1.90
N ILE A 251 19.09 17.45 -1.69
CA ILE A 251 18.15 16.98 -2.72
C ILE A 251 16.85 17.77 -2.66
N ALA A 252 16.31 18.19 -3.80
CA ALA A 252 14.92 18.65 -3.86
C ALA A 252 13.99 17.55 -4.35
N ILE A 253 12.76 17.57 -3.87
CA ILE A 253 11.72 16.64 -4.26
C ILE A 253 10.54 17.44 -4.77
N VAL A 254 10.22 17.32 -6.06
CA VAL A 254 9.06 17.98 -6.65
C VAL A 254 7.81 17.14 -6.38
N GLY A 255 6.95 17.66 -5.51
CA GLY A 255 5.71 17.03 -5.06
C GLY A 255 5.84 16.36 -3.69
N SER A 256 4.98 16.76 -2.77
CA SER A 256 4.94 16.31 -1.37
C SER A 256 3.96 15.17 -1.10
N GLY A 257 3.52 14.45 -2.14
CA GLY A 257 2.68 13.25 -1.96
C GLY A 257 3.48 12.05 -1.40
N TYR A 258 2.82 10.91 -1.17
CA TYR A 258 3.41 9.74 -0.51
C TYR A 258 4.82 9.28 -1.00
N ILE A 259 5.09 9.15 -2.31
CA ILE A 259 6.44 8.78 -2.82
C ILE A 259 7.51 9.79 -2.39
N GLY A 260 7.21 11.09 -2.46
CA GLY A 260 8.13 12.15 -2.07
C GLY A 260 8.43 12.13 -0.57
N LEU A 261 7.42 11.83 0.25
CA LEU A 261 7.60 11.63 1.69
C LEU A 261 8.42 10.37 2.01
N GLU A 262 8.21 9.27 1.28
CA GLU A 262 9.03 8.05 1.44
C GLU A 262 10.50 8.36 1.12
N PHE A 263 10.78 9.04 0.01
CA PHE A 263 12.15 9.40 -0.33
C PHE A 263 12.75 10.46 0.58
N SER A 264 11.98 11.44 1.06
CA SER A 264 12.51 12.38 2.05
C SER A 264 12.89 11.66 3.34
N ASP A 265 12.10 10.67 3.77
CA ASP A 265 12.42 9.81 4.90
C ASP A 265 13.74 9.06 4.69
N VAL A 266 13.94 8.49 3.50
CA VAL A 266 15.18 7.79 3.13
C VAL A 266 16.38 8.73 3.09
N TYR A 267 16.32 9.78 2.28
CA TYR A 267 17.46 10.67 2.06
C TYR A 267 17.86 11.43 3.34
N THR A 268 16.89 11.90 4.13
CA THR A 268 17.23 12.54 5.43
C THR A 268 17.87 11.58 6.41
N ALA A 269 17.42 10.33 6.49
CA ALA A 269 18.03 9.34 7.38
C ALA A 269 19.46 8.95 6.97
N LEU A 270 19.78 9.08 5.68
CA LEU A 270 21.09 8.78 5.13
C LEU A 270 22.02 10.01 5.08
N GLY A 271 21.53 11.18 5.52
CA GLY A 271 22.34 12.37 5.76
C GLY A 271 22.06 13.56 4.83
N SER A 272 21.18 13.43 3.85
CA SER A 272 20.84 14.53 2.95
C SER A 272 19.96 15.57 3.63
N GLU A 273 20.14 16.83 3.24
CA GLU A 273 19.14 17.88 3.40
C GLU A 273 18.11 17.74 2.29
N VAL A 274 16.82 17.98 2.58
CA VAL A 274 15.74 17.82 1.61
C VAL A 274 14.96 19.11 1.45
N THR A 275 14.59 19.48 0.22
CA THR A 275 13.66 20.58 -0.04
C THR A 275 12.46 20.10 -0.85
N PHE A 276 11.24 20.24 -0.33
CA PHE A 276 10.05 19.99 -1.14
C PHE A 276 9.71 21.18 -2.03
N VAL A 277 9.31 20.91 -3.27
CA VAL A 277 8.69 21.89 -4.17
C VAL A 277 7.27 21.41 -4.45
N GLU A 278 6.29 22.08 -3.86
CA GLU A 278 4.88 21.70 -3.91
C GLU A 278 4.06 22.77 -4.62
N ALA A 279 3.28 22.33 -5.61
CA ALA A 279 2.44 23.20 -6.42
C ALA A 279 1.23 23.71 -5.66
N LEU A 280 0.69 22.90 -4.73
CA LEU A 280 -0.46 23.27 -3.93
C LEU A 280 -0.05 24.08 -2.70
N ASP A 281 -1.03 24.75 -2.09
CA ASP A 281 -0.80 25.71 -1.01
C ASP A 281 -0.27 25.06 0.30
N GLN A 282 -0.36 23.73 0.42
CA GLN A 282 0.05 22.97 1.60
C GLN A 282 0.78 21.67 1.22
N LEU A 283 1.63 21.19 2.13
CA LEU A 283 2.24 19.86 2.03
C LEU A 283 1.20 18.75 2.20
N MET A 284 1.52 17.57 1.66
CA MET A 284 0.68 16.37 1.72
C MET A 284 -0.75 16.61 1.21
N PRO A 285 -0.92 17.23 0.03
CA PRO A 285 -2.24 17.44 -0.53
C PRO A 285 -2.93 16.08 -0.77
N GLY A 286 -4.20 16.00 -0.39
CA GLY A 286 -5.01 14.78 -0.48
C GLY A 286 -5.03 13.90 0.78
N PHE A 287 -4.17 14.18 1.77
CA PHE A 287 -4.29 13.57 3.09
C PHE A 287 -5.39 14.23 3.90
N ASP A 288 -5.93 13.55 4.91
CA ASP A 288 -6.82 14.19 5.88
C ASP A 288 -6.09 15.38 6.53
N PRO A 289 -6.70 16.59 6.60
CA PRO A 289 -6.00 17.79 7.05
C PRO A 289 -5.41 17.70 8.47
N GLU A 290 -6.05 16.95 9.37
CA GLU A 290 -5.53 16.79 10.73
C GLU A 290 -4.34 15.83 10.78
N ILE A 291 -4.41 14.76 9.99
CA ILE A 291 -3.30 13.83 9.78
C ILE A 291 -2.13 14.55 9.14
N ALA A 292 -2.35 15.33 8.09
CA ALA A 292 -1.31 16.11 7.42
C ALA A 292 -0.63 17.10 8.39
N LYS A 293 -1.42 17.83 9.18
CA LYS A 293 -0.89 18.78 10.19
C LYS A 293 -0.05 18.09 11.25
N LEU A 294 -0.48 16.92 11.75
CA LEU A 294 0.29 16.16 12.74
C LEU A 294 1.55 15.54 12.10
N ALA A 295 1.43 14.96 10.91
CA ALA A 295 2.56 14.41 10.16
C ALA A 295 3.61 15.47 9.85
N GLN A 296 3.20 16.70 9.50
CA GLN A 296 4.15 17.80 9.29
C GLN A 296 4.91 18.12 10.58
N ARG A 297 4.21 18.20 11.71
CA ARG A 297 4.83 18.47 13.01
C ARG A 297 5.84 17.40 13.44
N VAL A 298 5.52 16.12 13.21
CA VAL A 298 6.29 14.98 13.75
C VAL A 298 7.34 14.47 12.75
N LEU A 299 7.04 14.51 11.45
CA LEU A 299 7.87 13.89 10.41
C LEU A 299 8.62 14.89 9.54
N ILE A 300 8.20 16.15 9.49
CA ILE A 300 8.83 17.17 8.63
C ILE A 300 9.64 18.15 9.47
N ASN A 301 8.98 18.90 10.34
CA ASN A 301 9.59 20.00 11.10
C ASN A 301 10.84 19.63 11.95
N PRO A 302 10.93 18.43 12.56
CA PRO A 302 12.10 18.07 13.35
C PRO A 302 13.32 17.67 12.51
N ARG A 303 13.17 17.56 11.19
CA ARG A 303 14.19 17.03 10.28
C ARG A 303 14.75 18.16 9.41
N LYS A 304 15.87 17.87 8.74
CA LYS A 304 16.48 18.77 7.73
C LYS A 304 15.67 18.80 6.44
N ILE A 305 14.41 19.22 6.55
CA ILE A 305 13.46 19.30 5.44
C ILE A 305 12.94 20.73 5.36
N ASP A 306 13.27 21.41 4.27
CA ASP A 306 12.65 22.68 3.89
C ASP A 306 11.56 22.44 2.83
N TYR A 307 10.74 23.45 2.55
CA TYR A 307 9.70 23.34 1.54
C TYR A 307 9.23 24.69 0.99
N HIS A 308 8.92 24.69 -0.30
CA HIS A 308 8.23 25.77 -0.99
C HIS A 308 6.86 25.26 -1.45
N THR A 309 5.77 25.81 -0.91
CA THR A 309 4.39 25.53 -1.35
C THR A 309 3.87 26.63 -2.27
N GLY A 310 2.81 26.33 -3.01
CA GLY A 310 2.22 27.26 -3.98
C GLY A 310 3.16 27.61 -5.13
N VAL A 311 4.10 26.73 -5.49
CA VAL A 311 5.10 26.98 -6.54
C VAL A 311 5.23 25.81 -7.52
N PHE A 312 5.41 26.11 -8.81
CA PHE A 312 5.79 25.10 -9.80
C PHE A 312 7.28 25.21 -10.12
N ALA A 313 7.96 24.07 -10.21
CA ALA A 313 9.21 23.96 -10.95
C ALA A 313 8.88 24.04 -12.46
N SER A 314 8.97 25.23 -13.04
CA SER A 314 8.64 25.47 -14.45
C SER A 314 9.70 24.92 -15.39
N LYS A 315 10.96 24.94 -14.94
CA LYS A 315 12.10 24.43 -15.68
C LYS A 315 13.15 23.89 -14.72
N ILE A 316 13.70 22.72 -15.06
CA ILE A 316 14.77 22.09 -14.31
C ILE A 316 15.88 21.72 -15.29
N THR A 317 17.07 22.25 -15.04
CA THR A 317 18.26 21.99 -15.86
C THR A 317 19.24 21.12 -15.08
N PRO A 318 19.62 19.94 -15.60
CA PRO A 318 20.60 19.06 -14.97
C PRO A 318 21.94 19.74 -14.67
N ALA A 319 22.67 19.20 -13.69
CA ALA A 319 24.01 19.66 -13.39
C ALA A 319 24.92 19.39 -14.59
N LYS A 320 25.64 20.41 -15.04
CA LYS A 320 26.52 20.31 -16.21
C LYS A 320 27.72 21.24 -16.05
N ASP A 321 28.89 20.76 -16.48
CA ASP A 321 30.13 21.54 -16.52
C ASP A 321 30.50 22.17 -15.16
N GLY A 322 30.27 21.44 -14.07
CA GLY A 322 30.55 21.90 -12.69
C GLY A 322 29.48 22.81 -12.07
N LYS A 323 28.40 23.12 -12.80
CA LYS A 323 27.25 23.87 -12.27
C LYS A 323 26.23 22.94 -11.60
N PRO A 324 25.59 23.36 -10.49
CA PRO A 324 24.51 22.60 -9.85
C PRO A 324 23.26 22.52 -10.74
N VAL A 325 22.29 21.69 -10.35
CA VAL A 325 20.96 21.65 -10.96
C VAL A 325 20.26 22.97 -10.71
N LEU A 326 19.69 23.58 -11.74
CA LEU A 326 18.93 24.83 -11.62
C LEU A 326 17.44 24.51 -11.69
N ILE A 327 16.67 24.95 -10.69
CA ILE A 327 15.21 24.89 -10.67
C ILE A 327 14.64 26.29 -10.74
N GLU A 328 13.95 26.61 -11.82
CA GLU A 328 13.16 27.85 -11.93
C GLU A 328 11.79 27.64 -11.27
N LEU A 329 11.52 28.35 -10.18
CA LEU A 329 10.25 28.33 -9.47
C LEU A 329 9.37 29.49 -9.92
N ILE A 330 8.13 29.16 -10.28
CA ILE A 330 7.07 30.14 -10.58
C ILE A 330 5.93 30.01 -9.58
N ASP A 331 5.23 31.11 -9.29
CA ASP A 331 4.01 31.07 -8.48
C ASP A 331 2.94 30.20 -9.15
N ALA A 332 2.28 29.36 -8.36
CA ALA A 332 1.31 28.41 -8.87
C ALA A 332 0.08 29.06 -9.50
N LYS A 333 -0.32 30.24 -8.98
CA LYS A 333 -1.51 30.98 -9.38
C LYS A 333 -1.19 32.04 -10.44
N THR A 334 -0.19 32.88 -10.21
CA THR A 334 0.13 34.01 -11.11
C THR A 334 1.02 33.61 -12.29
N LYS A 335 1.73 32.46 -12.19
CA LYS A 335 2.75 32.01 -13.16
C LYS A 335 3.96 32.94 -13.28
N GLU A 336 4.11 33.90 -12.38
CA GLU A 336 5.27 34.80 -12.34
C GLU A 336 6.48 34.10 -11.73
N HIS A 337 7.67 34.46 -12.20
CA HIS A 337 8.93 33.96 -11.62
C HIS A 337 9.03 34.41 -10.16
N LYS A 338 9.36 33.45 -9.29
CA LYS A 338 9.49 33.67 -7.86
C LYS A 338 10.96 33.61 -7.45
N GLU A 339 11.64 32.54 -7.83
CA GLU A 339 13.00 32.24 -7.40
C GLU A 339 13.65 31.20 -8.31
N THR A 340 14.98 31.12 -8.32
CA THR A 340 15.71 30.02 -8.94
C THR A 340 16.55 29.34 -7.86
N LEU A 341 16.31 28.05 -7.63
CA LEU A 341 17.10 27.25 -6.69
C LEU A 341 18.27 26.59 -7.41
N GLU A 342 19.41 26.50 -6.74
CA GLU A 342 20.60 25.78 -7.20
C GLU A 342 20.83 24.57 -6.30
N ILE A 343 20.56 23.36 -6.77
CA ILE A 343 20.56 22.15 -5.94
C ILE A 343 21.33 20.98 -6.57
N ASN A 344 21.37 19.81 -5.93
CA ASN A 344 22.02 18.65 -6.53
C ASN A 344 21.04 17.73 -7.30
N VAL A 345 19.76 17.56 -6.88
CA VAL A 345 18.87 16.49 -7.42
C VAL A 345 17.30 16.69 -7.39
N VAL A 346 16.45 16.09 -8.31
CA VAL A 346 14.92 16.19 -8.39
C VAL A 346 14.07 14.99 -8.95
N THR A 347 12.77 14.69 -8.54
CA THR A 347 11.82 13.54 -8.93
C THR A 347 10.24 13.80 -9.14
N GLN A 348 9.34 12.95 -9.79
CA GLN A 348 7.86 13.19 -10.18
C GLN A 348 6.80 11.99 -10.49
N ARG A 349 5.47 12.19 -10.84
CA ARG A 349 4.27 11.18 -10.84
C ARG A 349 2.95 11.38 -11.72
N GLY A 350 2.17 10.31 -12.13
CA GLY A 350 0.80 10.32 -12.83
C GLY A 350 -0.08 8.99 -12.95
N PHE A 351 -1.34 8.99 -13.51
CA PHE A 351 -2.41 7.90 -13.49
C PHE A 351 -3.30 7.68 -14.78
N VAL A 352 -4.11 6.58 -14.83
CA VAL A 352 -5.14 6.20 -15.87
C VAL A 352 -6.55 5.98 -15.23
N PRO A 353 -7.67 6.50 -15.81
CA PRO A 353 -9.03 6.41 -15.23
C PRO A 353 -9.80 5.08 -15.48
N VAL A 354 -10.56 4.62 -14.46
CA VAL A 354 -11.41 3.40 -14.46
C VAL A 354 -12.67 3.56 -13.58
N ASP A 355 -13.70 2.74 -13.82
CA ASP A 355 -14.94 2.64 -13.00
C ASP A 355 -14.76 1.76 -11.77
N GLU A 356 -15.79 1.73 -10.92
CA GLU A 356 -15.86 0.91 -9.69
C GLU A 356 -15.74 -0.61 -9.94
N ARG A 357 -15.87 -1.06 -11.19
CA ARG A 357 -15.68 -2.44 -11.64
C ARG A 357 -14.40 -2.63 -12.46
N MET A 358 -13.46 -1.68 -12.38
CA MET A 358 -12.18 -1.66 -13.11
C MET A 358 -12.33 -1.67 -14.65
N ARG A 359 -13.46 -1.18 -15.17
CA ARG A 359 -13.67 -0.93 -16.61
C ARG A 359 -13.20 0.49 -16.92
N VAL A 360 -12.47 0.70 -18.01
CA VAL A 360 -11.91 2.01 -18.37
C VAL A 360 -13.01 3.09 -18.47
N MET A 361 -12.79 4.26 -17.83
CA MET A 361 -13.71 5.41 -17.81
C MET A 361 -13.05 6.70 -18.32
N ASP A 362 -13.84 7.74 -18.53
CA ASP A 362 -13.41 9.13 -18.70
C ASP A 362 -13.07 9.82 -17.34
N ALA A 363 -12.52 11.04 -17.43
CA ALA A 363 -11.44 11.54 -16.58
C ALA A 363 -11.86 12.32 -15.30
N ASP A 364 -13.12 12.29 -14.87
CA ASP A 364 -13.62 13.27 -13.89
C ASP A 364 -13.58 12.80 -12.42
N GLY A 365 -12.72 11.83 -12.09
CA GLY A 365 -12.59 11.24 -10.76
C GLY A 365 -12.02 12.17 -9.67
N ASN A 366 -12.86 13.04 -9.12
CA ASN A 366 -12.55 13.92 -7.99
C ASN A 366 -13.14 13.43 -6.68
N VAL A 367 -12.42 13.68 -5.57
CA VAL A 367 -12.92 13.36 -4.23
C VAL A 367 -12.31 14.15 -3.05
N PRO A 368 -13.17 14.67 -2.14
CA PRO A 368 -13.11 14.39 -0.70
C PRO A 368 -14.33 13.57 -0.21
N GLN A 369 -14.15 12.25 -0.08
CA GLN A 369 -15.19 11.21 -0.24
C GLN A 369 -16.35 11.28 0.73
N ALA A 370 -16.10 11.34 2.03
CA ALA A 370 -17.14 11.04 3.02
C ALA A 370 -18.14 12.20 3.21
N ARG A 371 -17.67 13.44 3.27
CA ARG A 371 -18.55 14.62 3.42
C ARG A 371 -19.28 14.94 2.12
N GLU A 372 -18.58 14.82 0.98
CA GLU A 372 -19.22 15.00 -0.32
C GLU A 372 -20.28 13.90 -0.57
N LYS A 373 -20.03 12.66 -0.15
CA LYS A 373 -21.03 11.57 -0.17
C LYS A 373 -22.21 11.89 0.75
N ALA A 374 -21.95 12.35 1.98
CA ALA A 374 -22.98 12.74 2.93
C ALA A 374 -23.90 13.84 2.40
N ASP A 375 -23.33 14.89 1.80
CA ASP A 375 -24.07 15.99 1.20
C ASP A 375 -24.91 15.52 -0.01
N LYS A 376 -24.38 14.60 -0.83
CA LYS A 376 -25.08 14.03 -1.99
C LYS A 376 -26.20 13.07 -1.59
N GLU A 377 -25.99 12.23 -0.59
CA GLU A 377 -26.91 11.16 -0.18
C GLU A 377 -27.84 11.59 0.98
N GLY A 378 -27.61 12.76 1.59
CA GLY A 378 -28.49 13.34 2.60
C GLY A 378 -28.40 12.69 3.97
N PHE A 379 -27.19 12.35 4.45
CA PHE A 379 -26.98 11.80 5.79
C PHE A 379 -25.97 12.62 6.61
N GLU A 380 -26.01 12.48 7.93
CA GLU A 380 -25.03 13.13 8.83
C GLU A 380 -23.77 12.28 9.02
N VAL A 381 -22.64 12.93 9.26
CA VAL A 381 -21.36 12.27 9.60
C VAL A 381 -20.90 12.72 10.98
N ASP A 382 -20.43 11.77 11.78
CA ASP A 382 -19.77 12.04 13.04
C ASP A 382 -18.32 11.55 13.01
N VAL A 383 -17.49 12.12 13.88
CA VAL A 383 -16.05 11.89 13.91
C VAL A 383 -15.60 11.67 15.34
N VAL A 384 -14.95 10.54 15.58
CA VAL A 384 -14.26 10.25 16.85
C VAL A 384 -12.78 10.06 16.62
N LYS A 385 -11.99 10.31 17.68
CA LYS A 385 -10.53 10.32 17.62
C LYS A 385 -9.95 9.72 18.90
N THR A 386 -8.83 9.04 18.75
CA THR A 386 -8.02 8.51 19.86
C THR A 386 -6.56 8.84 19.61
N SER A 387 -5.74 8.72 20.66
CA SER A 387 -4.31 9.04 20.59
C SER A 387 -3.47 7.90 21.10
N PHE A 388 -2.32 7.70 20.44
CA PHE A 388 -1.30 6.74 20.86
C PHE A 388 -0.68 7.11 22.21
N LYS A 389 -0.83 8.36 22.69
CA LYS A 389 -0.31 8.82 23.99
C LYS A 389 -0.92 8.12 25.20
N ALA A 390 -2.11 7.55 25.06
CA ALA A 390 -2.75 6.75 26.11
C ALA A 390 -2.48 5.25 25.97
N ASN A 391 -1.90 4.80 24.85
CA ASN A 391 -1.70 3.39 24.58
C ASN A 391 -0.45 2.86 25.30
N THR A 392 -0.64 1.84 26.14
CA THR A 392 0.45 1.28 26.96
C THR A 392 1.59 0.71 26.11
N LYS A 393 1.28 0.07 24.99
CA LYS A 393 2.30 -0.51 24.10
C LYS A 393 3.11 0.58 23.39
N ALA A 394 2.48 1.65 22.92
CA ALA A 394 3.15 2.80 22.32
C ALA A 394 4.05 3.54 23.35
N LEU A 395 3.55 3.72 24.57
CA LEU A 395 4.33 4.31 25.67
C LEU A 395 5.54 3.45 26.06
N ALA A 396 5.41 2.12 26.05
CA ALA A 396 6.52 1.22 26.32
C ALA A 396 7.64 1.31 25.28
N GLU A 397 7.34 1.78 24.06
CA GLU A 397 8.33 2.02 23.01
C GLU A 397 8.75 3.50 22.91
N ASN A 398 8.28 4.38 23.79
CA ASN A 398 8.46 5.84 23.67
C ASN A 398 8.01 6.43 22.33
N GLU A 399 6.99 5.81 21.71
CA GLU A 399 6.45 6.14 20.38
C GLU A 399 4.96 6.55 20.48
N GLY A 400 4.66 7.44 21.42
CA GLY A 400 3.28 7.88 21.73
C GLY A 400 2.71 8.91 20.76
N ASP A 401 3.50 9.46 19.85
CA ASP A 401 3.00 10.44 18.88
C ASP A 401 2.15 9.76 17.81
N GLY A 402 0.86 10.10 17.81
CA GLY A 402 -0.07 9.55 16.84
C GLY A 402 -1.52 9.86 17.16
N ILE A 403 -2.35 9.65 16.15
CA ILE A 403 -3.80 9.81 16.19
C ILE A 403 -4.45 8.73 15.32
N ALA A 404 -5.56 8.18 15.79
CA ALA A 404 -6.50 7.47 14.95
C ALA A 404 -7.81 8.26 14.91
N LYS A 405 -8.44 8.33 13.74
CA LYS A 405 -9.65 9.10 13.46
C LYS A 405 -10.62 8.22 12.70
N LEU A 406 -11.83 8.08 13.21
CA LEU A 406 -12.94 7.36 12.60
C LEU A 406 -13.97 8.37 12.12
N ILE A 407 -14.44 8.18 10.90
CA ILE A 407 -15.57 8.89 10.29
C ILE A 407 -16.66 7.86 10.06
N TYR A 408 -17.84 8.10 10.61
CA TYR A 408 -18.94 7.13 10.57
C TYR A 408 -20.28 7.85 10.51
N ARG A 409 -21.33 7.09 10.20
CA ARG A 409 -22.71 7.56 10.24
C ARG A 409 -23.32 7.33 11.63
N PRO A 410 -23.79 8.37 12.34
CA PRO A 410 -24.36 8.20 13.67
C PRO A 410 -25.76 7.58 13.67
N ASP A 411 -26.47 7.54 12.54
CA ASP A 411 -27.81 6.93 12.43
C ASP A 411 -27.77 5.40 12.30
N THR A 412 -26.78 4.87 11.56
CA THR A 412 -26.64 3.47 11.20
C THR A 412 -25.43 2.81 11.86
N GLY A 413 -24.41 3.59 12.18
CA GLY A 413 -23.10 3.10 12.59
C GLY A 413 -22.23 2.58 11.44
N GLU A 414 -22.58 2.90 10.19
CA GLU A 414 -21.75 2.60 9.03
C GLU A 414 -20.39 3.30 9.14
N ILE A 415 -19.30 2.55 8.98
CA ILE A 415 -17.94 3.09 8.95
C ILE A 415 -17.68 3.67 7.55
N LEU A 416 -17.49 4.99 7.47
CA LEU A 416 -17.23 5.68 6.21
C LEU A 416 -15.74 5.80 5.91
N GLY A 417 -14.92 5.87 6.95
CA GLY A 417 -13.47 5.82 6.79
C GLY A 417 -12.70 5.91 8.11
N VAL A 418 -11.46 5.45 8.07
CA VAL A 418 -10.53 5.52 9.19
C VAL A 418 -9.21 6.08 8.70
N HIS A 419 -8.63 6.97 9.50
CA HIS A 419 -7.32 7.55 9.27
C HIS A 419 -6.43 7.30 10.47
N ILE A 420 -5.20 6.85 10.25
CA ILE A 420 -4.24 6.56 11.31
C ILE A 420 -2.91 7.20 10.95
N LEU A 421 -2.31 7.90 11.92
CA LEU A 421 -0.90 8.25 11.94
C LEU A 421 -0.35 7.74 13.27
N GLY A 422 0.65 6.86 13.22
CA GLY A 422 1.28 6.32 14.42
C GLY A 422 2.09 5.08 14.14
N LEU A 423 2.62 4.49 15.22
CA LEU A 423 3.36 3.23 15.17
C LEU A 423 2.47 2.12 14.59
N HIS A 424 2.98 1.41 13.58
CA HIS A 424 2.29 0.31 12.91
C HIS A 424 0.95 0.67 12.25
N ALA A 425 0.74 1.95 11.88
CA ALA A 425 -0.49 2.38 11.22
C ALA A 425 -0.86 1.57 9.96
N ALA A 426 0.14 1.12 9.18
CA ALA A 426 -0.08 0.28 8.01
C ALA A 426 -0.64 -1.11 8.35
N ASP A 427 -0.30 -1.67 9.52
CA ASP A 427 -0.85 -2.94 9.99
C ASP A 427 -2.22 -2.73 10.64
N LEU A 428 -2.38 -1.67 11.42
CA LEU A 428 -3.62 -1.35 12.15
C LEU A 428 -4.79 -1.04 11.20
N ILE A 429 -4.54 -0.27 10.14
CA ILE A 429 -5.58 0.14 9.19
C ILE A 429 -6.26 -1.05 8.50
N HIS A 430 -5.62 -2.22 8.44
CA HIS A 430 -6.21 -3.42 7.85
C HIS A 430 -7.46 -3.90 8.59
N GLU A 431 -7.54 -3.70 9.91
CA GLU A 431 -8.75 -4.03 10.67
C GLU A 431 -9.94 -3.18 10.20
N ALA A 432 -9.76 -1.86 10.13
CA ALA A 432 -10.76 -0.93 9.62
C ALA A 432 -11.10 -1.22 8.15
N SER A 433 -10.12 -1.58 7.33
CA SER A 433 -10.32 -1.94 5.92
C SER A 433 -11.24 -3.14 5.77
N ASN A 434 -11.02 -4.19 6.57
CA ASN A 434 -11.85 -5.38 6.55
C ASN A 434 -13.26 -5.09 7.08
N ALA A 435 -13.38 -4.28 8.13
CA ALA A 435 -14.66 -3.86 8.68
C ALA A 435 -15.51 -3.13 7.62
N ILE A 436 -14.90 -2.16 6.91
CA ILE A 436 -15.57 -1.43 5.81
C ILE A 436 -15.95 -2.39 4.68
N ALA A 437 -15.04 -3.27 4.25
CA ALA A 437 -15.29 -4.21 3.16
C ALA A 437 -16.41 -5.22 3.47
N LEU A 438 -16.56 -5.60 4.74
CA LEU A 438 -17.61 -6.51 5.20
C LEU A 438 -18.90 -5.79 5.59
N GLY A 439 -18.92 -4.45 5.58
CA GLY A 439 -20.05 -3.65 6.05
C GLY A 439 -20.30 -3.77 7.55
N THR A 440 -19.27 -4.11 8.32
CA THR A 440 -19.35 -4.20 9.79
C THR A 440 -19.58 -2.81 10.37
N THR A 441 -20.61 -2.70 11.20
CA THR A 441 -20.98 -1.45 11.87
C THR A 441 -20.09 -1.19 13.10
N VAL A 442 -20.04 0.07 13.55
CA VAL A 442 -19.30 0.43 14.75
C VAL A 442 -19.83 -0.30 16.00
N GLN A 443 -21.13 -0.58 16.05
CA GLN A 443 -21.79 -1.30 17.14
C GLN A 443 -21.36 -2.76 17.22
N GLU A 444 -21.00 -3.37 16.09
CA GLU A 444 -20.52 -4.75 16.03
C GLU A 444 -19.04 -4.81 16.39
N ILE A 445 -18.21 -3.98 15.74
CA ILE A 445 -16.75 -4.04 15.93
C ILE A 445 -16.29 -3.58 17.32
N LYS A 446 -17.03 -2.69 18.00
CA LYS A 446 -16.67 -2.25 19.36
C LYS A 446 -16.67 -3.38 20.41
N PHE A 447 -17.29 -4.52 20.10
CA PHE A 447 -17.29 -5.72 20.96
C PHE A 447 -16.20 -6.72 20.57
N ALA A 448 -15.43 -6.46 19.52
CA ALA A 448 -14.27 -7.27 19.17
C ALA A 448 -13.23 -7.22 20.29
N VAL A 449 -12.64 -8.38 20.59
CA VAL A 449 -11.62 -8.50 21.62
C VAL A 449 -10.28 -8.09 21.04
N HIS A 450 -9.72 -7.01 21.57
CA HIS A 450 -8.36 -6.56 21.30
C HIS A 450 -7.42 -7.08 22.38
N ALA A 451 -6.28 -7.63 21.98
CA ALA A 451 -5.30 -8.16 22.92
C ALA A 451 -4.62 -7.01 23.69
N HIS A 452 -4.34 -7.21 24.97
CA HIS A 452 -3.65 -6.24 25.82
C HIS A 452 -2.31 -6.80 26.35
N PRO A 453 -1.20 -6.01 26.34
CA PRO A 453 -1.08 -4.69 25.71
C PRO A 453 -0.73 -4.81 24.22
N THR A 454 -1.47 -4.12 23.34
CA THR A 454 -1.15 -4.00 21.90
C THR A 454 -1.50 -2.62 21.34
N LEU A 455 -0.95 -2.30 20.16
CA LEU A 455 -1.31 -1.07 19.44
C LEU A 455 -2.74 -1.08 18.90
N SER A 456 -3.31 -2.27 18.68
CA SER A 456 -4.69 -2.40 18.19
C SER A 456 -5.72 -1.84 19.18
N GLU A 457 -5.38 -1.71 20.45
CA GLU A 457 -6.24 -1.05 21.44
C GLU A 457 -6.51 0.43 21.10
N VAL A 458 -5.68 1.08 20.28
CA VAL A 458 -5.97 2.43 19.76
C VAL A 458 -7.26 2.44 18.92
N LEU A 459 -7.50 1.37 18.15
CA LEU A 459 -8.73 1.18 17.37
C LEU A 459 -9.90 0.73 18.25
N ASP A 460 -9.65 -0.12 19.25
CA ASP A 460 -10.65 -0.49 20.26
C ASP A 460 -11.26 0.74 20.94
N GLU A 461 -10.40 1.62 21.47
CA GLU A 461 -10.83 2.88 22.07
C GLU A 461 -11.57 3.77 21.06
N LEU A 462 -11.13 3.76 19.80
CA LEU A 462 -11.72 4.57 18.73
C LEU A 462 -13.15 4.12 18.43
N PHE A 463 -13.37 2.81 18.28
CA PHE A 463 -14.69 2.25 18.03
C PHE A 463 -15.61 2.40 19.25
N LYS A 464 -15.09 2.24 20.47
CA LYS A 464 -15.86 2.43 21.71
C LYS A 464 -16.23 3.88 21.99
N ALA A 465 -15.46 4.85 21.49
CA ALA A 465 -15.77 6.27 21.63
C ALA A 465 -16.94 6.72 20.75
N ALA A 466 -17.24 5.98 19.66
CA ALA A 466 -18.31 6.31 18.74
C ALA A 466 -19.69 6.16 19.38
N LYS A 467 -20.54 7.16 19.18
CA LYS A 467 -21.92 7.20 19.65
C LYS A 467 -22.85 7.04 18.45
N VAL A 468 -23.63 5.96 18.46
CA VAL A 468 -24.68 5.73 17.47
C VAL A 468 -26.02 6.04 18.12
N ASN A 469 -26.86 6.80 17.42
CA ASN A 469 -28.17 7.20 17.88
C ASN A 469 -29.02 5.95 18.15
N SER A 470 -29.44 5.79 19.40
CA SER A 470 -30.27 4.67 19.85
C SER A 470 -31.70 4.82 19.33
N GLY A 471 -31.90 4.56 18.04
CA GLY A 471 -33.19 4.53 17.36
C GLY A 471 -33.47 3.24 16.60
N VAL A 472 -32.48 2.37 16.42
CA VAL A 472 -32.64 1.06 15.76
C VAL A 472 -32.30 -0.02 16.78
N SER A 473 -33.33 -0.66 17.31
CA SER A 473 -33.20 -1.90 18.05
C SER A 473 -32.75 -2.98 17.07
N HIS A 474 -31.47 -3.36 17.12
CA HIS A 474 -31.10 -4.70 16.68
C HIS A 474 -31.55 -5.64 17.79
N SER A 475 -32.45 -6.57 17.48
CA SER A 475 -32.76 -7.69 18.34
C SER A 475 -31.47 -8.44 18.60
N VAL A 476 -30.83 -8.17 19.73
CA VAL A 476 -29.78 -9.01 20.27
C VAL A 476 -30.47 -10.35 20.52
N ASN A 477 -30.16 -11.36 19.71
CA ASN A 477 -30.52 -12.72 20.08
C ASN A 477 -29.85 -12.97 21.43
N GLU A 478 -30.67 -13.08 22.48
CA GLU A 478 -30.20 -13.46 23.80
C GLU A 478 -29.31 -14.70 23.66
N PRO A 479 -28.19 -14.77 24.41
CA PRO A 479 -27.44 -16.00 24.48
C PRO A 479 -28.38 -17.07 25.02
N VAL A 480 -28.66 -18.09 24.21
CA VAL A 480 -29.41 -19.27 24.65
C VAL A 480 -28.66 -19.84 25.85
N ALA A 481 -29.27 -19.71 27.02
CA ALA A 481 -28.77 -20.32 28.24
C ALA A 481 -28.78 -21.85 28.10
N ALA A 482 -27.69 -22.45 28.60
CA ALA A 482 -27.36 -23.87 28.77
C ALA A 482 -26.48 -24.53 27.70
#